data_AF-A0A535UJ53-F1
#
_entry.id   AF-A0A535UJ53-F1
#
_cell.length_a   1.000
_cell.length_b   1.000
_cell.length_c   1.000
_cell.angle_alpha   90.00
_cell.angle_beta   90.00
_cell.angle_gamma   90.00
#
_symmetry.space_group_name_H-M   'P 1'
#
loop_
_entity.id
_entity.type
_entity.pdbx_description
1 polymer ?
#
loop_
_entity_poly.entity_id
_entity_poly.type
_entity_poly.pdbx_seq_one_letter_code
_entity_poly.pdbx_strand_id
1 'polypeptide(L)' 'MLIYEYKLDGLSRQYAALDEAIRVVQFIRNKCVRLWMD' A
#
# COMPACT_ATOMS: atom_id res chain seq x y z
N MET A 1 -4.64 -11.46 11.42
CA MET A 1 -4.79 -10.35 10.46
C MET A 1 -6.18 -10.45 9.89
N LEU A 2 -7.09 -9.53 10.26
CA LEU A 2 -8.40 -9.43 9.63
C LEU A 2 -8.19 -8.82 8.24
N ILE A 3 -8.36 -9.62 7.19
CA ILE A 3 -8.27 -9.16 5.81
C ILE A 3 -9.70 -8.92 5.33
N TYR A 4 -10.08 -7.66 5.21
CA TYR A 4 -11.33 -7.29 4.56
C TYR A 4 -11.07 -7.28 3.05
N GLU A 5 -11.38 -8.39 2.38
CA GLU A 5 -11.37 -8.45 0.93
C GLU A 5 -12.61 -7.74 0.38
N TYR A 6 -12.43 -6.47 0.04
CA TYR A 6 -13.36 -5.78 -0.83
C TYR A 6 -12.94 -6.07 -2.27
N LYS A 7 -13.75 -6.85 -3.00
CA LYS A 7 -13.55 -7.03 -4.44
C LYS A 7 -13.89 -5.71 -5.14
N LEU A 8 -12.89 -4.86 -5.33
CA LEU A 8 -13.00 -3.73 -6.24
C LEU A 8 -12.84 -4.28 -7.65
N ASP A 9 -13.89 -4.17 -8.47
CA ASP A 9 -13.77 -4.30 -9.92
C ASP A 9 -13.32 -2.95 -10.48
N GLY A 10 -12.04 -2.89 -10.86
CA GLY A 10 -11.41 -1.69 -11.40
C GLY A 10 -10.93 -1.91 -12.82
N LEU A 11 -10.73 -0.83 -13.57
CA LEU A 11 -9.97 -0.89 -14.82
C LEU A 11 -8.50 -1.16 -14.52
N SER A 12 -7.77 -1.77 -15.47
CA SER A 12 -6.33 -2.06 -15.32
C SER A 12 -5.50 -0.82 -14.91
N ARG A 13 -5.90 0.37 -15.38
CA ARG A 13 -5.27 1.65 -15.01
C ARG A 13 -5.44 1.99 -13.53
N GLN A 14 -6.60 1.68 -12.95
CA GLN A 14 -6.88 1.94 -11.54
C GLN A 14 -6.08 1.00 -10.64
N TYR A 15 -5.94 -0.27 -11.02
CA TYR A 15 -5.06 -1.20 -10.29
C TYR A 15 -3.59 -0.75 -10.35
N ALA A 16 -3.10 -0.31 -11.51
CA ALA A 16 -1.74 0.21 -11.63
C ALA A 16 -1.49 1.42 -10.70
N ALA A 17 -2.45 2.35 -10.62
CA ALA A 17 -2.37 3.51 -9.73
C ALA A 17 -2.42 3.10 -8.25
N LEU A 18 -3.24 2.09 -7.90
CA LEU A 18 -3.30 1.53 -6.54
C LEU A 18 -1.97 0.87 -6.15
N ASP A 19 -1.39 0.07 -7.03
CA ASP A 19 -0.09 -0.57 -6.80
C ASP A 19 1.02 0.45 -6.57
N GLU A 20 1.04 1.53 -7.36
CA GLU A 20 1.99 2.63 -7.18
C GLU A 20 1.80 3.31 -5.82
N ALA A 21 0.55 3.63 -5.45
CA ALA A 21 0.22 4.25 -4.17
C ALA A 21 0.63 3.35 -2.98
N ILE A 22 0.34 2.05 -3.05
CA ILE A 22 0.71 1.09 -2.02
C ILE A 22 2.23 1.05 -1.83
N ARG A 23 3.00 1.01 -2.92
CA ARG A 23 4.48 1.00 -2.85
C ARG A 23 5.02 2.26 -2.17
N VAL A 24 4.49 3.44 -2.52
CA VAL A 24 4.90 4.72 -1.93
C VAL A 24 4.62 4.74 -0.42
N VAL A 25 3.41 4.34 -0.01
CA VAL A 25 3.04 4.32 1.41
C VAL A 25 3.86 3.30 2.20
N GLN A 26 4.13 2.12 1.63
CA GLN A 26 5.00 1.13 2.26
C GLN A 26 6.43 1.64 2.45
N PHE A 27 6.98 2.35 1.48
CA PHE A 27 8.31 2.97 1.61
C PHE A 27 8.34 3.97 2.76
N ILE A 28 7.37 4.89 2.83
CA ILE A 28 7.27 5.89 3.90
C ILE A 28 7.14 5.19 5.26
N ARG A 29 6.21 4.23 5.36
CA ARG A 29 5.99 3.46 6.60
C ARG A 29 7.27 2.76 7.05
N ASN A 30 7.95 2.06 6.16
CA ASN A 30 9.17 1.33 6.50
C ASN A 30 10.27 2.29 6.97
N LYS A 31 10.37 3.49 6.38
CA LYS A 31 11.30 4.54 6.83
C LYS A 31 10.93 5.05 8.24
N CYS A 32 9.66 5.29 8.52
CA CYS A 32 9.19 5.70 9.85
C CYS A 32 9.45 4.63 10.91
N VAL A 33 9.20 3.35 10.59
CA VAL A 33 9.49 2.24 11.50
C VAL A 33 10.99 2.14 11.78
N ARG A 34 11.84 2.26 10.75
CA ARG A 34 13.31 2.30 10.90
C ARG A 34 13.73 3.43 11.84
N LEU A 35 13.21 4.65 11.62
CA LEU A 35 13.49 5.82 12.47
C LEU A 35 13.08 5.64 13.93
N TRP A 36 12.04 4.84 14.20
CA TRP A 36 11.57 4.60 15.57
C TRP A 36 12.36 3.50 16.29
N MET A 37 12.96 2.57 15.53
CA MET A 37 13.80 1.50 16.08
C MET A 37 15.24 1.95 16.35
N ASP A 38 15.71 2.96 15.61
CA ASP A 38 17.02 3.59 15.78
C ASP A 38 16.96 4.74 16.81
#